data_AF-A0A3S4U958-F1
#
_entry.id   AF-A0A3S4U958-F1
#
_cell.length_a   1.000
_cell.length_b   1.000
_cell.length_c   1.000
_cell.angle_alpha   90.00
_cell.angle_beta   90.00
_cell.angle_gamma   90.00
#
_symmetry.space_group_name_H-M   'P 1'
#
loop_
_entity.id
_entity.type
_entity.pdbx_description
1 polymer ?
#
loop_
_entity_poly.entity_id
_entity_poly.type
_entity_poly.pdbx_seq_one_letter_code
_entity_poly.pdbx_strand_id
1 'polypeptide(L)'
;MHSPEYIREISPEMKDFLCENGDVITKITIAAENPTSQYIPDFVKSGIIVSIGHSNATYETTKEAFRKGATFATHLHNAMSPISSGRAMGVVGAVLDSDVYTGIIIDGVHVNYGNIKIDKKSKVINYVSSPILLPQQEQVLSWKVLPLKGKPFM
;
A
#
# COMPACT_ATOMS: atom_id res chain seq x y z
N MET A 1 -0.99 -1.68 16.39
CA MET A 1 -0.92 -0.20 16.50
C MET A 1 0.55 0.19 16.65
N HIS A 2 1.00 1.25 15.99
CA HIS A 2 2.38 1.75 16.13
C HIS A 2 2.55 2.50 17.46
N SER A 3 3.69 2.35 18.10
CA SER A 3 4.10 3.11 19.28
C SER A 3 4.24 4.61 18.93
N PRO A 4 3.39 5.50 19.47
CA PRO A 4 3.42 6.93 19.13
C PRO A 4 4.79 7.60 19.36
N GLU A 5 5.52 7.15 20.37
CA GLU A 5 6.85 7.65 20.74
C GLU A 5 7.93 7.45 19.66
N TYR A 6 7.69 6.56 18.69
CA TYR A 6 8.61 6.31 17.58
C TYR A 6 8.12 6.89 16.25
N ILE A 7 6.88 7.35 16.17
CA ILE A 7 6.34 8.01 14.98
C ILE A 7 6.97 9.40 14.88
N ARG A 8 7.63 9.68 13.77
CA ARG A 8 8.37 10.92 13.56
C ARG A 8 8.43 11.30 12.09
N GLU A 9 8.75 12.57 11.86
CA GLU A 9 9.29 13.02 10.58
C GLU A 9 10.74 12.51 10.44
N ILE A 10 11.13 12.17 9.22
CA ILE A 10 12.51 11.77 8.94
C ILE A 10 13.45 12.98 9.05
N SER A 11 14.65 12.81 9.62
CA SER A 11 15.69 13.84 9.53
C SER A 11 16.39 13.78 8.16
N PRO A 12 17.04 14.86 7.72
CA PRO A 12 17.83 14.84 6.47
C PRO A 12 18.89 13.73 6.44
N GLU A 13 19.59 13.51 7.56
CA GLU A 13 20.64 12.50 7.67
C GLU A 13 20.07 11.09 7.51
N MET A 14 18.90 10.84 8.11
CA MET A 14 18.23 9.54 7.97
C MET A 14 17.67 9.36 6.55
N LYS A 15 17.16 10.43 5.93
CA LYS A 15 16.73 10.39 4.53
C LYS A 15 17.90 10.01 3.62
N ASP A 16 19.05 10.66 3.79
CA ASP A 16 20.26 10.40 2.99
C ASP A 16 20.75 8.97 3.19
N PHE A 17 20.84 8.51 4.44
CA PHE A 17 21.21 7.13 4.74
C PHE A 17 20.30 6.11 4.04
N LEU A 18 18.98 6.30 4.07
CA LEU A 18 18.05 5.38 3.37
C LEU A 18 18.27 5.42 1.85
N CYS A 19 18.44 6.61 1.27
CA CYS A 19 18.70 6.78 -0.16
C CYS A 19 20.02 6.13 -0.61
N GLU A 20 21.07 6.21 0.20
CA GLU A 20 22.39 5.61 -0.07
C GLU A 20 22.36 4.07 0.01
N ASN A 21 21.45 3.51 0.79
CA ASN A 21 21.27 2.06 0.98
C ASN A 21 20.04 1.52 0.21
N GLY A 22 19.61 2.21 -0.86
CA GLY A 22 18.44 1.83 -1.64
C GLY A 22 18.56 0.49 -2.36
N ASP A 23 19.80 0.00 -2.56
CA ASP A 23 20.11 -1.30 -3.17
C ASP A 23 19.68 -2.49 -2.30
N VAL A 24 19.62 -2.30 -0.97
CA VAL A 24 19.15 -3.33 -0.01
C VAL A 24 17.77 -3.02 0.58
N ILE A 25 17.22 -1.83 0.33
CA ILE A 25 15.89 -1.42 0.81
C ILE A 25 14.87 -1.52 -0.32
N THR A 26 14.10 -2.61 -0.35
CA THR A 26 13.09 -2.80 -1.40
C THR A 26 11.92 -1.81 -1.32
N LYS A 27 11.45 -1.50 -0.10
CA LYS A 27 10.20 -0.76 0.09
C LYS A 27 10.14 -0.05 1.44
N ILE A 28 9.55 1.14 1.44
CA ILE A 28 9.17 1.89 2.66
C ILE A 28 7.67 2.20 2.64
N THR A 29 7.02 2.21 3.80
CA THR A 29 5.62 2.64 3.95
C THR A 29 5.58 3.95 4.72
N ILE A 30 4.96 4.98 4.15
CA ILE A 30 4.88 6.33 4.71
C ILE A 30 3.41 6.78 4.76
N ALA A 31 3.03 7.53 5.79
CA ALA A 31 1.73 8.19 5.84
C ALA A 31 1.73 9.40 4.90
N ALA A 32 0.71 9.55 4.04
CA ALA A 32 0.72 10.59 3.00
C ALA A 32 0.69 12.02 3.56
N GLU A 33 0.12 12.21 4.75
CA GLU A 33 0.07 13.49 5.47
C GLU A 33 1.34 13.79 6.29
N ASN A 34 2.25 12.82 6.45
CA ASN A 34 3.49 13.05 7.15
C ASN A 34 4.43 13.92 6.29
N PRO A 35 5.14 14.91 6.86
CA PRO A 35 6.07 15.76 6.11
C PRO A 35 7.15 14.98 5.34
N THR A 36 7.52 13.78 5.81
CA THR A 36 8.42 12.85 5.11
C THR A 36 7.96 12.55 3.67
N SER A 37 6.66 12.64 3.36
CA SER A 37 6.11 12.47 2.02
C SER A 37 6.63 13.46 0.97
N GLN A 38 7.30 14.54 1.39
CA GLN A 38 8.01 15.43 0.47
C GLN A 38 9.20 14.75 -0.22
N TYR A 39 9.82 13.75 0.43
CA TYR A 39 11.00 13.03 -0.07
C TYR A 39 10.67 11.79 -0.90
N ILE A 40 9.40 11.55 -1.24
CA ILE A 40 8.99 10.44 -2.10
C ILE A 40 9.81 10.38 -3.41
N PRO A 41 10.03 11.50 -4.13
CA PRO A 41 10.83 11.46 -5.35
C PRO A 41 12.28 11.00 -5.13
N ASP A 42 12.88 11.33 -3.98
CA ASP A 42 14.25 10.95 -3.64
C ASP A 42 14.35 9.43 -3.39
N PHE A 43 13.41 8.87 -2.64
CA PHE A 43 13.36 7.43 -2.39
C PHE A 43 13.14 6.64 -3.68
N VAL A 44 12.22 7.11 -4.54
CA VAL A 44 11.95 6.50 -5.85
C VAL A 44 13.18 6.54 -6.75
N LYS A 45 13.91 7.68 -6.77
CA LYS A 45 15.16 7.81 -7.53
C LYS A 45 16.25 6.85 -7.03
N SER A 46 16.27 6.55 -5.74
CA SER A 46 17.15 5.54 -5.13
C SER A 46 16.70 4.08 -5.36
N GLY A 47 15.64 3.85 -6.13
CA GLY A 47 15.14 2.49 -6.42
C GLY A 47 14.21 1.91 -5.36
N ILE A 48 13.87 2.68 -4.32
CA ILE A 48 13.00 2.24 -3.23
C ILE A 48 11.53 2.38 -3.64
N ILE A 49 10.75 1.32 -3.49
CA ILE A 49 9.29 1.40 -3.67
C ILE A 49 8.70 2.19 -2.49
N VAL A 50 8.02 3.29 -2.78
CA VAL A 50 7.25 4.01 -1.78
C VAL A 50 5.81 3.50 -1.75
N SER A 51 5.40 3.06 -0.56
CA SER A 51 4.05 2.63 -0.25
C SER A 51 3.32 3.63 0.64
N ILE A 52 2.03 3.83 0.44
CA ILE A 52 1.17 4.59 1.35
C ILE A 52 0.46 3.64 2.33
N GLY A 53 0.47 3.97 3.62
CA GLY A 53 -0.23 3.21 4.65
C GLY A 53 -0.08 3.86 6.02
N HIS A 54 -0.87 3.40 7.00
CA HIS A 54 -0.94 4.04 8.33
C HIS A 54 -1.22 5.55 8.22
N SER A 55 -2.16 5.91 7.36
CA SER A 55 -2.40 7.27 6.90
C SER A 55 -3.87 7.61 7.07
N ASN A 56 -4.14 8.74 7.71
CA ASN A 56 -5.46 9.36 7.82
C ASN A 56 -5.62 10.53 6.83
N ALA A 57 -4.79 10.59 5.79
CA ALA A 57 -4.80 11.65 4.78
C ALA A 57 -6.13 11.75 4.03
N THR A 58 -6.36 12.90 3.39
CA THR A 58 -7.47 13.04 2.44
C THR A 58 -7.16 12.32 1.13
N TYR A 59 -8.18 12.22 0.28
CA TYR A 59 -8.02 11.70 -1.07
C TYR A 59 -6.98 12.50 -1.86
N GLU A 60 -7.05 13.82 -1.80
CA GLU A 60 -6.20 14.76 -2.54
C GLU A 60 -4.74 14.67 -2.09
N THR A 61 -4.50 14.65 -0.78
CA THR A 61 -3.16 14.46 -0.20
C THR A 61 -2.56 13.12 -0.62
N THR A 62 -3.37 12.07 -0.65
CA THR A 62 -2.92 10.73 -1.07
C THR A 62 -2.60 10.69 -2.57
N LYS A 63 -3.45 11.29 -3.41
CA LYS A 63 -3.20 11.40 -4.86
C LYS A 63 -1.95 12.21 -5.16
N GLU A 64 -1.64 13.22 -4.35
CA GLU A 64 -0.38 13.96 -4.45
C GLU A 64 0.83 13.08 -4.15
N ALA A 65 0.77 12.25 -3.11
CA ALA A 65 1.82 11.28 -2.83
C ALA A 65 2.05 10.29 -4.00
N PHE A 66 0.97 9.84 -4.66
CA PHE A 66 1.08 9.04 -5.88
C PHE A 66 1.69 9.80 -7.05
N ARG A 67 1.31 11.07 -7.26
CA ARG A 67 1.95 11.93 -8.29
C ARG A 67 3.45 12.12 -8.06
N LYS A 68 3.89 12.13 -6.80
CA LYS A 68 5.31 12.17 -6.44
C LYS A 68 6.07 10.86 -6.67
N GLY A 69 5.36 9.76 -6.99
CA GLY A 69 5.97 8.48 -7.36
C GLY A 69 5.69 7.32 -6.41
N ALA A 70 4.83 7.49 -5.39
CA ALA A 70 4.38 6.34 -4.61
C ALA A 70 3.55 5.39 -5.48
N THR A 71 3.93 4.11 -5.52
CA THR A 71 3.38 3.11 -6.45
C THR A 71 2.74 1.92 -5.74
N PHE A 72 2.72 1.92 -4.41
CA PHE A 72 2.11 0.86 -3.62
C PHE A 72 1.22 1.44 -2.50
N ALA A 73 0.27 0.64 -2.03
CA ALA A 73 -0.48 0.88 -0.81
C ALA A 73 -0.46 -0.37 0.08
N THR A 74 -0.05 -0.21 1.33
CA THR A 74 0.12 -1.31 2.28
C THR A 74 -1.24 -1.71 2.86
N HIS A 75 -1.56 -3.01 2.89
CA HIS A 75 -2.73 -3.61 3.57
C HIS A 75 -4.07 -2.84 3.48
N LEU A 76 -4.56 -2.59 2.26
CA LEU A 76 -5.79 -1.82 1.95
C LEU A 76 -6.90 -1.97 3.01
N HIS A 77 -7.52 -0.83 3.36
CA HIS A 77 -8.49 -0.60 4.45
C HIS A 77 -7.87 -0.48 5.85
N ASN A 78 -6.78 -1.18 6.15
CA ASN A 78 -6.25 -1.25 7.50
C ASN A 78 -5.41 -0.02 7.83
N ALA A 79 -5.73 0.69 8.92
CA ALA A 79 -5.06 1.94 9.30
C ALA A 79 -5.01 2.96 8.14
N MET A 80 -6.10 3.07 7.40
CA MET A 80 -6.28 4.03 6.31
C MET A 80 -7.57 4.81 6.53
N SER A 81 -7.60 6.10 6.19
CA SER A 81 -8.88 6.83 6.14
C SER A 81 -9.81 6.20 5.08
N PRO A 82 -11.04 5.83 5.46
CA PRO A 82 -11.95 5.12 4.57
C PRO A 82 -12.65 6.05 3.57
N ILE A 83 -13.36 5.46 2.61
CA ILE A 83 -14.43 6.16 1.88
C ILE A 83 -15.59 6.34 2.87
N SER A 84 -15.70 7.51 3.48
CA SER A 84 -16.66 7.78 4.56
C SER A 84 -18.00 8.33 4.05
N SER A 85 -18.01 8.95 2.87
CA SER A 85 -19.22 9.43 2.21
C SER A 85 -18.98 9.60 0.71
N GLY A 86 -20.03 9.87 -0.06
CA GLY A 86 -19.92 10.18 -1.49
C GLY A 86 -19.10 11.44 -1.83
N ARG A 87 -18.66 12.22 -0.82
CA ARG A 87 -17.81 13.41 -1.00
C ARG A 87 -16.41 13.27 -0.38
N ALA A 88 -16.15 12.19 0.36
CA ALA A 88 -14.93 12.01 1.12
C ALA A 88 -14.40 10.58 0.92
N MET A 89 -13.44 10.46 0.01
CA MET A 89 -12.91 9.18 -0.46
C MET A 89 -11.74 8.66 0.39
N GLY A 90 -11.04 9.54 1.11
CA GLY A 90 -9.89 9.16 1.95
C GLY A 90 -8.76 8.46 1.18
N VAL A 91 -7.88 7.79 1.92
CA VAL A 91 -6.78 6.99 1.37
C VAL A 91 -7.34 5.80 0.60
N VAL A 92 -8.35 5.10 1.14
CA VAL A 92 -8.94 3.91 0.49
C VAL A 92 -9.46 4.26 -0.90
N GLY A 93 -10.23 5.33 -1.03
CA GLY A 93 -10.74 5.75 -2.33
C GLY A 93 -9.64 6.24 -3.28
N ALA A 94 -8.60 6.90 -2.77
CA ALA A 94 -7.46 7.28 -3.62
C ALA A 94 -6.70 6.07 -4.17
N VAL A 95 -6.54 5.01 -3.36
CA VAL A 95 -5.94 3.75 -3.80
C VAL A 95 -6.83 3.05 -4.82
N LEU A 96 -8.14 3.01 -4.59
CA LEU A 96 -9.09 2.37 -5.51
C LEU A 96 -9.21 3.12 -6.85
N ASP A 97 -9.11 4.45 -6.83
CA ASP A 97 -9.12 5.33 -8.00
C ASP A 97 -7.70 5.66 -8.52
N SER A 98 -6.85 4.65 -8.62
CA SER A 98 -5.51 4.82 -9.20
C SER A 98 -4.98 3.51 -9.76
N ASP A 99 -3.86 3.59 -10.48
CA ASP A 99 -3.17 2.41 -11.03
C ASP A 99 -2.11 1.84 -10.07
N VAL A 100 -1.98 2.39 -8.84
CA VAL A 100 -0.98 1.93 -7.87
C VAL A 100 -1.25 0.50 -7.43
N TYR A 101 -0.23 -0.28 -7.13
CA TYR A 101 -0.44 -1.60 -6.55
C TYR A 101 -0.96 -1.48 -5.12
N THR A 102 -1.63 -2.52 -4.63
CA THR A 102 -2.02 -2.58 -3.23
C THR A 102 -1.94 -4.00 -2.69
N GLY A 103 -1.44 -4.13 -1.47
CA GLY A 103 -1.51 -5.38 -0.71
C GLY A 103 -2.83 -5.44 0.04
N ILE A 104 -3.43 -6.63 0.14
CA ILE A 104 -4.65 -6.88 0.92
C ILE A 104 -4.49 -8.18 1.70
N ILE A 105 -4.97 -8.19 2.94
CA ILE A 105 -4.91 -9.37 3.83
C ILE A 105 -6.21 -10.15 3.64
N ILE A 106 -6.10 -11.44 3.32
CA ILE A 106 -7.25 -12.29 2.97
C ILE A 106 -7.40 -13.41 4.02
N ASP A 107 -7.61 -13.03 5.28
CA ASP A 107 -7.88 -13.96 6.39
C ASP A 107 -9.33 -13.90 6.89
N GLY A 108 -10.12 -12.96 6.37
CA GLY A 108 -11.51 -12.72 6.78
C GLY A 108 -11.67 -11.97 8.11
N VAL A 109 -10.57 -11.65 8.79
CA VAL A 109 -10.56 -10.90 10.07
C VAL A 109 -10.17 -9.44 9.82
N HIS A 110 -9.12 -9.20 9.05
CA HIS A 110 -8.65 -7.85 8.73
C HIS A 110 -9.58 -7.14 7.75
N VAL A 111 -10.07 -7.87 6.74
CA VAL A 111 -10.95 -7.34 5.71
C VAL A 111 -12.08 -8.32 5.47
N ASN A 112 -13.32 -7.82 5.47
CA ASN A 112 -14.48 -8.62 5.10
C ASN A 112 -14.35 -9.09 3.64
N TYR A 113 -14.62 -10.36 3.36
CA TYR A 113 -14.52 -10.92 2.01
C TYR A 113 -15.37 -10.18 0.95
N GLY A 114 -16.47 -9.53 1.36
CA GLY A 114 -17.27 -8.67 0.48
C GLY A 114 -16.48 -7.48 -0.06
N ASN A 115 -15.67 -6.81 0.79
CA ASN A 115 -14.78 -5.73 0.35
C ASN A 115 -13.69 -6.25 -0.58
N ILE A 116 -13.07 -7.38 -0.26
CA ILE A 116 -12.04 -8.00 -1.11
C ILE A 116 -12.57 -8.28 -2.53
N LYS A 117 -13.83 -8.73 -2.65
CA LYS A 117 -14.50 -8.92 -3.95
C LYS A 117 -14.73 -7.61 -4.71
N ILE A 118 -15.07 -6.53 -4.01
CA ILE A 118 -15.24 -5.20 -4.60
C ILE A 118 -13.88 -4.66 -5.06
N ASP A 119 -12.88 -4.69 -4.19
CA ASP A 119 -11.53 -4.20 -4.46
C ASP A 119 -10.91 -4.90 -5.68
N LYS A 120 -11.13 -6.22 -5.82
CA LYS A 120 -10.67 -6.99 -6.98
C LYS A 120 -11.32 -6.58 -8.31
N LYS A 121 -12.54 -6.04 -8.27
CA LYS A 121 -13.21 -5.53 -9.48
C LYS A 121 -12.67 -4.15 -9.84
N SER A 122 -12.39 -3.33 -8.83
CA SER A 122 -11.85 -1.98 -9.02
C SER A 122 -10.36 -1.99 -9.38
N LYS A 123 -9.59 -2.94 -8.85
CA LYS A 123 -8.15 -3.07 -9.05
C LYS A 123 -7.83 -4.36 -9.80
N VAL A 124 -6.95 -4.29 -10.79
CA VAL A 124 -6.34 -5.50 -11.37
C VAL A 124 -5.36 -6.10 -10.35
N ILE A 125 -5.89 -6.82 -9.34
CA ILE A 125 -5.06 -7.40 -8.26
C ILE A 125 -4.30 -8.61 -8.81
N ASN A 126 -2.96 -8.56 -8.82
CA ASN A 126 -2.13 -9.76 -8.84
C ASN A 126 -1.92 -10.18 -7.37
N TYR A 127 -2.56 -11.26 -6.93
CA TYR A 127 -2.46 -11.71 -5.54
C TYR A 127 -1.33 -12.74 -5.38
N VAL A 128 -0.67 -12.71 -4.22
CA VAL A 128 0.24 -13.75 -3.75
C VAL A 128 -0.34 -14.30 -2.45
N SER A 129 -0.82 -15.54 -2.48
CA SER A 129 -1.43 -16.22 -1.33
C SER A 129 -0.41 -17.01 -0.53
N SER A 130 -0.53 -16.99 0.81
CA SER A 130 0.08 -18.03 1.64
C SER A 130 -0.68 -19.36 1.42
N PRO A 131 0.00 -20.51 1.24
CA PRO A 131 -0.64 -21.80 1.00
C PRO A 131 -1.63 -22.24 2.07
N ILE A 132 -1.53 -21.68 3.27
CA ILE A 132 -2.26 -22.11 4.47
C ILE A 132 -3.75 -21.68 4.43
N LEU A 133 -4.10 -20.62 3.66
CA LEU A 133 -5.46 -20.06 3.62
C LEU A 133 -6.24 -20.43 2.35
N LEU A 134 -5.66 -21.24 1.46
CA LEU A 134 -6.22 -21.58 0.15
C LEU A 134 -7.65 -22.19 0.20
N PRO A 135 -8.00 -23.12 1.12
CA PRO A 135 -9.29 -23.81 1.05
C PRO A 135 -10.50 -22.90 1.29
N GLN A 136 -10.36 -21.90 2.17
CA GLN A 136 -11.44 -20.94 2.48
C GLN A 136 -11.50 -19.81 1.46
N GLN A 137 -10.36 -19.42 0.89
CA GLN A 137 -10.27 -18.41 -0.16
C GLN A 137 -10.91 -18.89 -1.46
N GLU A 138 -10.65 -20.14 -1.88
CA GLU A 138 -11.19 -20.68 -3.15
C GLU A 138 -12.72 -20.77 -3.14
N GLN A 139 -13.33 -21.18 -2.02
CA GLN A 139 -14.79 -21.32 -1.89
C GLN A 139 -15.53 -19.99 -1.97
N VAL A 140 -14.94 -18.91 -1.46
CA VAL A 140 -15.61 -17.60 -1.40
C VAL A 140 -15.41 -16.82 -2.69
N LEU A 141 -14.27 -17.00 -3.33
CA LEU A 141 -13.78 -16.08 -4.35
C LEU A 141 -13.94 -16.65 -5.77
N SER A 142 -13.90 -17.98 -5.98
CA SER A 142 -13.93 -18.64 -7.32
C SER A 142 -12.74 -18.28 -8.22
N TRP A 143 -11.54 -18.14 -7.65
CA TRP A 143 -10.38 -17.58 -8.35
C TRP A 143 -9.50 -18.67 -8.96
N LYS A 144 -8.94 -18.40 -10.15
CA LYS A 144 -7.79 -19.15 -10.67
C LYS A 144 -6.52 -18.56 -10.07
N VAL A 145 -5.81 -19.35 -9.26
CA VAL A 145 -4.45 -19.02 -8.83
C VAL A 145 -3.57 -18.96 -10.08
N LEU A 146 -3.03 -17.79 -10.40
CA LEU A 146 -2.01 -17.69 -11.44
C LEU A 146 -0.70 -18.22 -10.84
N PRO A 147 -0.01 -19.18 -11.50
CA PRO A 147 1.29 -19.62 -11.02
C PRO A 147 2.21 -18.41 -10.99
N LEU A 148 3.02 -18.31 -9.93
CA LEU A 148 4.13 -17.36 -9.87
C LEU A 148 5.02 -17.65 -11.09
N LYS A 149 4.85 -16.89 -12.18
CA LYS A 149 5.79 -16.90 -13.28
C LYS A 149 7.05 -16.28 -12.71
N GLY A 150 8.02 -17.13 -12.38
CA GLY A 150 9.36 -16.72 -12.01
C GLY A 150 9.91 -15.77 -13.06
N LYS A 151 9.88 -14.48 -12.77
CA LYS A 151 10.83 -13.54 -13.33
C LYS A 151 11.86 -13.32 -12.23
N PRO A 152 13.15 -13.59 -12.50
CA PRO A 152 14.19 -13.31 -11.54
C PRO A 152 14.14 -11.82 -11.22
N PHE A 153 14.26 -11.47 -9.94
CA PHE A 153 14.72 -10.16 -9.56
C PHE A 153 16.15 -10.06 -10.10
N MET A 154 16.32 -9.22 -11.13
CA MET A 154 17.62 -8.88 -11.71
C MET A 154 17.84 -7.40 -11.46
#